data_AF-A0A3L7P4A4-F1
#
_entry.id   AF-A0A3L7P4A4-F1
#
_cell.length_a   1.000
_cell.length_b   1.000
_cell.length_c   1.000
_cell.angle_alpha   90.00
_cell.angle_beta   90.00
_cell.angle_gamma   90.00
#
_symmetry.space_group_name_H-M   'P 1'
#
loop_
_entity.id
_entity.type
_entity.pdbx_description
1 polymer ?
#
loop_
_entity_poly.entity_id
_entity_poly.type
_entity_poly.pdbx_seq_one_letter_code
_entity_poly.pdbx_strand_id
1 'polypeptide(L)'
;MDRQLEKWFGFLFFGLVTVTGLNAAEPLANVSAVLQNWEATSGDRGRDGAIVRALQPILGPLRADDLQKRFTWSQPSPSELQAVPCDSMEQQFLPSVHITLNEMGLPHSVAVGTLRQEIRDLVRVQMAKIAAREAVTDDNGIVPASFDAERGAAGKTAITPRVSDVLTRWVAASQSSKAVRATFHRADYDSATEVETYSTGTFIFAAPYSGLYLSQSDSKAKPTSTRVGLDGKSYTQLPGPEMMLVWDKNQLMQVDNLMHRYEVHQLPTSAKELLCGGSFDAVWQTLIAPQSALPMIVGLQEKELRANYNWSLISDDQKAIVLHGTPVAGADAMLYQGAQIVIDPATFRTRATRIFDITGCRETVHEFSIQVAAQDVAVLNGWQPDLSEFDRFGEIPSVEPAAYTETASEELPPAPPAALPPVE
;
A
#
# COMPACT_ATOMS: atom_id res chain seq x y z
N MET A 1 21.15 19.55 -15.51
CA MET A 1 20.05 19.53 -14.51
C MET A 1 20.53 19.21 -13.09
N ASP A 2 21.82 18.86 -12.88
CA ASP A 2 22.37 18.50 -11.55
C ASP A 2 22.69 19.65 -10.58
N ARG A 3 22.62 20.93 -11.00
CA ARG A 3 23.01 22.08 -10.15
C ARG A 3 21.90 22.69 -9.28
N GLN A 4 20.66 22.19 -9.38
CA GLN A 4 19.52 22.72 -8.60
C GLN A 4 19.35 22.02 -7.24
N LEU A 5 19.80 20.77 -7.10
CA LEU A 5 19.76 20.04 -5.82
C LEU A 5 20.82 20.50 -4.81
N GLU A 6 21.96 21.06 -5.29
CA GLU A 6 22.98 21.63 -4.40
C GLU A 6 22.57 22.97 -3.78
N LYS A 7 21.63 23.71 -4.41
CA LYS A 7 21.21 25.03 -3.88
C LYS A 7 20.36 24.93 -2.62
N TRP A 8 19.63 23.84 -2.42
CA TRP A 8 18.88 23.59 -1.19
C TRP A 8 19.77 23.19 -0.01
N PHE A 9 20.96 22.64 -0.27
CA PHE A 9 21.94 22.35 0.79
C PHE A 9 22.84 23.55 1.14
N GLY A 10 22.86 24.60 0.31
CA GLY A 10 23.77 25.74 0.45
C GLY A 10 23.21 26.98 1.17
N PHE A 11 21.93 27.01 1.54
CA PHE A 11 21.30 28.17 2.19
C PHE A 11 20.76 27.81 3.58
N LEU A 12 21.66 27.72 4.57
CA LEU A 12 21.32 27.75 6.01
C LEU A 12 22.58 28.09 6.85
N PHE A 13 22.85 29.39 6.99
CA PHE A 13 23.72 30.05 7.98
C PHE A 13 23.29 31.53 7.95
N PHE A 14 22.95 32.28 9.00
CA PHE A 14 23.08 32.20 10.45
C PHE A 14 21.77 32.71 11.08
N GLY A 15 21.19 31.94 11.99
CA GLY A 15 20.21 32.40 12.96
C GLY A 15 20.52 31.71 14.27
N LEU A 16 21.53 32.23 14.99
CA LEU A 16 21.98 31.68 16.25
C LEU A 16 20.88 31.91 17.31
N VAL A 17 19.91 31.00 17.41
CA VAL A 17 19.12 30.86 18.63
C VAL A 17 20.00 30.10 19.59
N THR A 18 20.56 30.82 20.56
CA THR A 18 21.25 30.25 21.70
C THR A 18 20.24 29.44 22.53
N VAL A 19 20.12 28.14 22.25
CA VAL A 19 19.59 27.17 23.20
C VAL A 19 20.65 27.01 24.29
N THR A 20 20.60 27.89 25.28
CA THR A 20 21.39 27.75 26.50
C THR A 20 20.90 26.53 27.28
N GLY A 21 21.70 25.46 27.29
CA GLY A 21 21.54 24.37 28.26
C GLY A 21 21.38 22.96 27.70
N LEU A 22 22.20 22.52 26.74
CA LEU A 22 22.44 21.09 26.51
C LEU A 22 23.79 20.76 27.16
N ASN A 23 23.73 20.28 28.40
CA ASN A 23 24.85 19.61 29.06
C ASN A 23 25.34 18.46 28.16
N ALA A 24 26.65 18.18 28.21
CA ALA A 24 27.27 17.05 27.54
C ALA A 24 26.40 15.80 27.67
N ALA A 25 26.04 15.22 26.52
CA ALA A 25 25.03 14.18 26.38
C ALA A 25 25.31 13.00 27.32
N GLU A 26 24.56 12.91 28.41
CA GLU A 26 24.32 11.60 29.02
C GLU A 26 23.71 10.71 27.93
N PRO A 27 24.19 9.47 27.76
CA PRO A 27 23.56 8.55 26.82
C PRO A 27 22.07 8.50 27.16
N LEU A 28 21.20 8.69 26.16
CA LEU A 28 19.75 8.57 26.28
C LEU A 28 19.43 7.14 26.74
N ALA A 29 19.50 6.91 28.05
CA ALA A 29 19.54 5.58 28.66
C ALA A 29 18.16 4.93 28.77
N ASN A 30 17.15 5.52 28.13
CA ASN A 30 15.80 5.02 28.15
C ASN A 30 15.09 5.38 26.85
N VAL A 31 14.47 4.38 26.22
CA VAL A 31 13.53 4.50 25.09
C VAL A 31 12.64 5.74 25.22
N SER A 32 12.05 5.96 26.41
CA SER A 32 11.13 7.08 26.64
C SER A 32 11.75 8.44 26.33
N ALA A 33 13.02 8.65 26.70
CA ALA A 33 13.72 9.89 26.43
C ALA A 33 14.02 10.07 24.94
N VAL A 34 14.32 8.99 24.22
CA VAL A 34 14.53 9.02 22.76
C VAL A 34 13.24 9.39 22.04
N LEU A 35 12.11 8.77 22.42
CA LEU A 35 10.81 9.03 21.80
C LEU A 35 10.34 10.48 22.06
N GLN A 36 10.54 11.00 23.28
CA GLN A 36 10.25 12.41 23.59
C GLN A 36 11.12 13.38 22.79
N ASN A 37 12.41 13.04 22.60
CA ASN A 37 13.30 13.83 21.75
C ASN A 37 12.84 13.84 20.30
N TRP A 38 12.38 12.69 19.77
CA TRP A 38 11.84 12.60 18.41
C TRP A 38 10.56 13.42 18.25
N GLU A 39 9.65 13.37 19.22
CA GLU A 39 8.45 14.19 19.20
C GLU A 39 8.80 15.68 19.10
N ALA A 40 9.69 16.17 19.99
CA ALA A 40 10.15 17.56 19.98
C ALA A 40 10.85 17.94 18.66
N THR A 41 11.70 17.05 18.15
CA THR A 41 12.46 17.28 16.91
C THR A 41 11.58 17.22 15.67
N SER A 42 10.51 16.42 15.67
CA SER A 42 9.61 16.24 14.53
C SER A 42 8.87 17.52 14.12
N GLY A 43 8.77 18.52 15.01
CA GLY A 43 8.23 19.84 14.72
C GLY A 43 9.21 20.79 14.01
N ASP A 44 10.51 20.48 14.01
CA ASP A 44 11.53 21.33 13.39
C ASP A 44 11.48 21.25 11.86
N ARG A 45 11.52 22.40 11.19
CA ARG A 45 11.58 22.46 9.71
C ARG A 45 13.00 22.21 9.18
N GLY A 46 13.99 22.17 10.05
CA GLY A 46 15.39 21.88 9.73
C GLY A 46 15.65 20.42 9.34
N ARG A 47 16.95 20.14 9.17
CA ARG A 47 17.46 18.81 8.78
C ARG A 47 17.06 17.72 9.77
N ASP A 48 17.15 17.99 11.06
CA ASP A 48 16.93 16.99 12.10
C ASP A 48 15.44 16.61 12.18
N GLY A 49 14.55 17.59 12.06
CA GLY A 49 13.13 17.32 11.93
C GLY A 49 12.78 16.54 10.66
N ALA A 50 13.46 16.77 9.54
CA ALA A 50 13.29 15.96 8.34
C ALA A 50 13.78 14.52 8.53
N ILE A 51 14.92 14.31 9.20
CA ILE A 51 15.45 12.99 9.56
C ILE A 51 14.45 12.22 10.41
N VAL A 52 13.89 12.86 11.44
CA VAL A 52 12.90 12.20 12.31
C VAL A 52 11.60 11.90 11.55
N ARG A 53 11.04 12.86 10.80
CA ARG A 53 9.83 12.66 9.98
C ARG A 53 9.98 11.59 8.89
N ALA A 54 11.21 11.26 8.48
CA ALA A 54 11.46 10.14 7.57
C ALA A 54 10.97 8.78 8.12
N LEU A 55 10.82 8.66 9.44
CA LEU A 55 10.26 7.46 10.08
C LEU A 55 8.73 7.40 10.04
N GLN A 56 8.02 8.51 9.77
CA GLN A 56 6.55 8.55 9.81
C GLN A 56 5.87 7.49 8.92
N PRO A 57 6.32 7.21 7.68
CA PRO A 57 5.70 6.16 6.86
C PRO A 57 5.84 4.75 7.45
N ILE A 58 6.80 4.53 8.36
CA ILE A 58 7.08 3.23 8.97
C ILE A 58 6.41 3.12 10.34
N LEU A 59 6.57 4.14 11.18
CA LEU A 59 6.12 4.14 12.57
C LEU A 59 4.78 4.85 12.79
N GLY A 60 4.24 5.53 11.78
CA GLY A 60 3.10 6.44 11.90
C GLY A 60 3.45 7.76 12.60
N PRO A 61 2.46 8.40 13.26
CA PRO A 61 2.67 9.62 14.02
C PRO A 61 3.81 9.47 15.05
N LEU A 62 4.70 10.47 15.12
CA LEU A 62 5.91 10.43 15.95
C LEU A 62 5.74 11.11 17.31
N ARG A 63 4.59 10.92 17.97
CA ARG A 63 4.39 11.33 19.36
C ARG A 63 4.86 10.21 20.28
N ALA A 64 5.48 10.54 21.41
CA ALA A 64 6.06 9.55 22.28
C ALA A 64 4.99 8.58 22.82
N ASP A 65 3.86 9.10 23.27
CA ASP A 65 2.75 8.29 23.81
C ASP A 65 2.12 7.38 22.75
N ASP A 66 1.96 7.86 21.51
CA ASP A 66 1.40 7.07 20.40
C ASP A 66 2.32 5.89 20.06
N LEU A 67 3.62 6.18 19.95
CA LEU A 67 4.63 5.16 19.67
C LEU A 67 4.72 4.12 20.78
N GLN A 68 4.62 4.53 22.06
CA GLN A 68 4.66 3.61 23.20
C GLN A 68 3.44 2.69 23.28
N LYS A 69 2.26 3.18 22.86
CA LYS A 69 1.03 2.37 22.86
C LYS A 69 0.97 1.45 21.63
N ARG A 70 1.38 1.95 20.46
CA ARG A 70 1.39 1.18 19.22
C ARG A 70 2.47 0.12 19.18
N PHE A 71 3.60 0.30 19.87
CA PHE A 71 4.71 -0.65 19.84
C PHE A 71 5.20 -1.03 21.23
N THR A 72 5.56 -2.30 21.40
CA THR A 72 6.42 -2.75 22.49
C THR A 72 7.87 -2.44 22.11
N TRP A 73 8.51 -1.58 22.90
CA TRP A 73 9.87 -1.14 22.66
C TRP A 73 10.90 -1.88 23.51
N SER A 74 12.07 -2.11 22.94
CA SER A 74 13.28 -2.50 23.66
C SER A 74 14.50 -1.74 23.10
N GLN A 75 15.55 -1.63 23.91
CA GLN A 75 16.79 -0.95 23.54
C GLN A 75 17.95 -1.95 23.68
N PRO A 76 18.24 -2.76 22.64
CA PRO A 76 19.29 -3.78 22.70
C PRO A 76 20.68 -3.21 23.00
N SER A 77 20.93 -1.98 22.56
CA SER A 77 22.15 -1.21 22.83
C SER A 77 21.84 0.29 22.88
N PRO A 78 22.73 1.14 23.42
CA PRO A 78 22.49 2.59 23.48
C PRO A 78 22.19 3.24 22.12
N SER A 79 22.72 2.66 21.04
CA SER A 79 22.54 3.12 19.67
C SER A 79 21.46 2.38 18.88
N GLU A 80 20.67 1.50 19.52
CA GLU A 80 19.69 0.67 18.82
C GLU A 80 18.37 0.63 19.56
N LEU A 81 17.28 0.88 18.82
CA LEU A 81 15.92 0.65 19.27
C LEU A 81 15.29 -0.47 18.47
N GLN A 82 14.45 -1.25 19.13
CA GLN A 82 13.59 -2.25 18.51
C GLN A 82 12.15 -1.98 18.90
N ALA A 83 11.28 -1.83 17.90
CA ALA A 83 9.84 -1.66 18.05
C ALA A 83 9.11 -2.87 17.47
N VAL A 84 8.19 -3.45 18.24
CA VAL A 84 7.31 -4.54 17.78
C VAL A 84 5.86 -4.06 17.89
N PRO A 85 5.06 -4.03 16.80
CA PRO A 85 3.69 -3.55 16.89
C PRO A 85 2.89 -4.30 17.95
N CYS A 86 2.00 -3.62 18.67
CA CYS A 86 1.12 -4.24 19.67
C CYS A 86 -0.13 -4.87 19.01
N ASP A 87 -0.57 -4.34 17.87
CA ASP A 87 -1.69 -4.89 17.10
C ASP A 87 -1.25 -6.14 16.33
N SER A 88 -1.92 -7.26 16.60
CA SER A 88 -1.63 -8.54 15.95
C SER A 88 -1.81 -8.51 14.43
N MET A 89 -2.75 -7.69 13.91
CA MET A 89 -2.93 -7.55 12.46
C MET A 89 -1.73 -6.85 11.83
N GLU A 90 -1.23 -5.81 12.51
CA GLU A 90 -0.06 -5.05 12.06
C GLU A 90 1.25 -5.86 12.15
N GLN A 91 1.39 -6.70 13.19
CA GLN A 91 2.55 -7.60 13.35
C GLN A 91 2.75 -8.54 12.15
N GLN A 92 1.69 -8.87 11.40
CA GLN A 92 1.81 -9.71 10.20
C GLN A 92 2.61 -9.02 9.08
N PHE A 93 2.57 -7.69 9.03
CA PHE A 93 3.24 -6.89 8.01
C PHE A 93 4.58 -6.33 8.50
N LEU A 94 4.67 -6.04 9.80
CA LEU A 94 5.82 -5.41 10.44
C LEU A 94 6.29 -6.31 11.60
N PRO A 95 7.13 -7.33 11.35
CA PRO A 95 7.54 -8.27 12.40
C PRO A 95 8.35 -7.59 13.50
N SER A 96 9.28 -6.70 13.12
CA SER A 96 10.00 -5.80 14.01
C SER A 96 10.61 -4.64 13.22
N VAL A 97 10.69 -3.47 13.84
CA VAL A 97 11.38 -2.30 13.32
C VAL A 97 12.62 -2.05 14.17
N HIS A 98 13.80 -2.17 13.57
CA HIS A 98 15.09 -1.91 14.18
C HIS A 98 15.59 -0.54 13.72
N ILE A 99 15.94 0.33 14.66
CA ILE A 99 16.35 1.71 14.37
C ILE A 99 17.72 1.92 14.98
N THR A 100 18.71 2.19 14.14
CA THR A 100 20.04 2.58 14.60
C THR A 100 20.08 4.09 14.78
N LEU A 101 20.59 4.55 15.91
CA LEU A 101 20.74 5.94 16.28
C LEU A 101 22.18 6.40 16.06
N ASN A 102 22.36 7.68 15.73
CA ASN A 102 23.66 8.31 15.80
C ASN A 102 23.98 8.78 17.23
N GLU A 103 25.15 9.40 17.43
CA GLU A 103 25.61 9.91 18.72
C GLU A 103 24.67 10.97 19.34
N MET A 104 23.84 11.63 18.51
CA MET A 104 22.85 12.63 18.94
C MET A 104 21.48 12.00 19.26
N GLY A 105 21.34 10.67 19.18
CA GLY A 105 20.06 9.99 19.35
C GLY A 105 19.09 10.15 18.17
N LEU A 106 19.56 10.66 17.04
CA LEU A 106 18.75 10.80 15.82
C LEU A 106 18.78 9.51 14.99
N PRO A 107 17.68 9.18 14.30
CA PRO A 107 17.63 8.03 13.40
C PRO A 107 18.72 8.11 12.31
N HIS A 108 19.54 7.06 12.21
CA HIS A 108 20.57 6.92 11.19
C HIS A 108 20.14 5.94 10.09
N SER A 109 19.72 4.75 10.49
CA SER A 109 19.19 3.72 9.59
C SER A 109 18.01 3.02 10.24
N VAL A 110 17.11 2.50 9.41
CA VAL A 110 15.94 1.73 9.84
C VAL A 110 15.91 0.40 9.08
N ALA A 111 15.60 -0.67 9.79
CA ALA A 111 15.38 -1.98 9.21
C ALA A 111 14.01 -2.53 9.64
N VAL A 112 13.25 -3.03 8.68
CA VAL A 112 11.97 -3.71 8.89
C VAL A 112 12.13 -5.13 8.34
N GLY A 113 12.31 -6.10 9.23
CA GLY A 113 12.75 -7.44 8.85
C GLY A 113 14.07 -7.41 8.06
N THR A 114 14.07 -7.91 6.83
CA THR A 114 15.22 -7.92 5.91
C THR A 114 15.42 -6.61 5.15
N LEU A 115 14.41 -5.73 5.12
CA LEU A 115 14.50 -4.46 4.42
C LEU A 115 15.28 -3.46 5.28
N ARG A 116 16.45 -3.01 4.81
CA ARG A 116 17.25 -1.97 5.46
C ARG A 116 17.31 -0.71 4.59
N GLN A 117 17.10 0.45 5.22
CA GLN A 117 17.08 1.75 4.57
C GLN A 117 17.87 2.77 5.40
N GLU A 118 18.69 3.56 4.72
CA GLU A 118 19.35 4.72 5.33
C GLU A 118 18.35 5.87 5.42
N ILE A 119 18.27 6.53 6.58
CA ILE A 119 17.31 7.62 6.80
C ILE A 119 17.53 8.77 5.83
N ARG A 120 18.79 9.02 5.44
CA ARG A 120 19.14 10.01 4.42
C ARG A 120 18.43 9.74 3.08
N ASP A 121 18.30 8.49 2.68
CA ASP A 121 17.67 8.12 1.41
C ASP A 121 16.15 8.28 1.49
N LEU A 122 15.55 7.94 2.63
CA LEU A 122 14.14 8.23 2.90
C LEU A 122 13.83 9.72 2.84
N VAL A 123 14.67 10.55 3.47
CA VAL A 123 14.54 12.02 3.39
C VAL A 123 14.61 12.50 1.95
N ARG A 124 15.57 12.02 1.16
CA ARG A 124 15.69 12.40 -0.27
C ARG A 124 14.42 12.06 -1.05
N VAL A 125 13.87 10.86 -0.85
CA VAL A 125 12.64 10.43 -1.53
C VAL A 125 11.45 11.30 -1.12
N GLN A 126 11.30 11.60 0.17
CA GLN A 126 10.23 12.48 0.66
C GLN A 126 10.36 13.90 0.09
N MET A 127 11.57 14.48 0.08
CA MET A 127 11.79 15.81 -0.48
C MET A 127 11.53 15.84 -1.99
N ALA A 128 11.91 14.79 -2.73
CA ALA A 128 11.60 14.69 -4.16
C ALA A 128 10.08 14.64 -4.40
N LYS A 129 9.33 13.92 -3.55
CA LYS A 129 7.85 13.89 -3.61
C LYS A 129 7.23 15.26 -3.32
N ILE A 130 7.73 15.98 -2.32
CA ILE A 130 7.26 17.34 -1.98
C ILE A 130 7.56 18.30 -3.13
N ALA A 131 8.79 18.33 -3.63
CA ALA A 131 9.18 19.18 -4.75
C ALA A 131 8.36 18.88 -6.02
N ALA A 132 8.05 17.61 -6.29
CA ALA A 132 7.19 17.22 -7.40
C ALA A 132 5.75 17.73 -7.22
N ARG A 133 5.22 17.78 -5.98
CA ARG A 133 3.90 18.34 -5.68
C ARG A 133 3.88 19.87 -5.76
N GLU A 134 4.91 20.54 -5.24
CA GLU A 134 5.03 22.01 -5.27
C GLU A 134 5.21 22.55 -6.69
N ALA A 135 5.95 21.83 -7.55
CA ALA A 135 6.07 22.17 -8.96
C ALA A 135 4.73 22.13 -9.73
N VAL A 136 3.70 21.50 -9.17
CA VAL A 136 2.35 21.38 -9.75
C VAL A 136 1.43 22.52 -9.31
N THR A 137 1.72 23.19 -8.19
CA THR A 137 0.84 24.25 -7.66
C THR A 137 1.02 25.62 -8.31
N ASP A 138 2.09 25.84 -9.08
CA ASP A 138 2.37 27.13 -9.73
C ASP A 138 1.68 27.32 -11.10
N ASP A 139 1.21 26.24 -11.73
CA ASP A 139 0.40 26.29 -12.95
C ASP A 139 -0.87 25.45 -12.73
N ASN A 140 -2.05 26.06 -12.85
CA ASN A 140 -3.37 25.38 -12.86
C ASN A 140 -3.54 24.33 -14.02
N GLY A 141 -2.45 23.85 -14.60
CA GLY A 141 -2.42 22.78 -15.57
C GLY A 141 -2.59 21.44 -14.87
N ILE A 142 -3.72 20.78 -15.14
CA ILE A 142 -3.83 19.33 -15.05
C ILE A 142 -2.58 18.75 -15.70
N VAL A 143 -1.73 18.10 -14.91
CA VAL A 143 -0.55 17.40 -15.46
C VAL A 143 -1.10 16.34 -16.43
N PRO A 144 -0.75 16.36 -17.73
CA PRO A 144 -0.74 15.11 -18.46
C PRO A 144 0.25 14.25 -17.70
N ALA A 145 -0.20 13.18 -17.05
CA ALA A 145 0.68 12.17 -16.49
C ALA A 145 1.69 11.86 -17.61
N SER A 146 2.91 12.37 -17.48
CA SER A 146 3.93 12.16 -18.49
C SER A 146 4.27 10.69 -18.34
N PHE A 147 3.70 9.90 -19.24
CA PHE A 147 4.07 8.53 -19.52
C PHE A 147 5.43 8.50 -20.24
N ASP A 148 6.37 9.37 -19.87
CA ASP A 148 7.74 9.26 -20.34
C ASP A 148 8.34 8.01 -19.71
N ALA A 149 8.15 6.89 -20.40
CA ALA A 149 8.70 5.58 -20.10
C ALA A 149 10.22 5.63 -19.88
N GLU A 150 10.89 6.69 -20.36
CA GLU A 150 12.31 6.92 -20.21
C GLU A 150 12.72 7.47 -18.82
N ARG A 151 11.84 8.20 -18.09
CA ARG A 151 12.14 8.62 -16.70
C ARG A 151 11.91 7.51 -15.68
N GLY A 152 11.06 6.53 -15.98
CA GLY A 152 10.84 5.35 -15.14
C GLY A 152 12.06 4.42 -15.04
N ALA A 153 13.03 4.53 -15.96
CA ALA A 153 14.21 3.67 -15.99
C ALA A 153 15.28 4.05 -14.94
N ALA A 154 15.36 5.32 -14.53
CA ALA A 154 16.41 5.80 -13.62
C ALA A 154 16.15 5.48 -12.13
N GLY A 155 14.97 4.93 -11.79
CA GLY A 155 14.55 4.65 -10.41
C GLY A 155 14.00 3.24 -10.16
N LYS A 156 14.04 2.33 -11.14
CA LYS A 156 13.71 0.93 -10.87
C LYS A 156 14.80 0.32 -10.01
N THR A 157 14.51 0.18 -8.72
CA THR A 157 15.34 -0.63 -7.84
C THR A 157 15.38 -2.04 -8.44
N ALA A 158 16.59 -2.54 -8.73
CA ALA A 158 16.74 -3.85 -9.33
C ALA A 158 16.04 -4.89 -8.45
N ILE A 159 15.04 -5.59 -9.01
CA ILE A 159 14.34 -6.66 -8.33
C ILE A 159 15.37 -7.74 -8.01
N THR A 160 15.58 -8.01 -6.73
CA THR A 160 16.54 -9.05 -6.30
C THR A 160 16.09 -10.42 -6.82
N PRO A 161 17.02 -11.38 -7.02
CA PRO A 161 16.65 -12.73 -7.48
C PRO A 161 15.59 -13.37 -6.57
N ARG A 162 15.70 -13.19 -5.25
CA ARG A 162 14.72 -13.75 -4.31
C ARG A 162 13.33 -13.13 -4.46
N VAL A 163 13.23 -11.80 -4.59
CA VAL A 163 11.93 -11.15 -4.85
C VAL A 163 11.35 -11.63 -6.17
N SER A 164 12.19 -11.76 -7.20
CA SER A 164 11.77 -12.29 -8.50
C SER A 164 11.16 -13.68 -8.39
N ASP A 165 11.81 -14.59 -7.66
CA ASP A 165 11.32 -15.96 -7.44
C ASP A 165 9.99 -15.98 -6.69
N VAL A 166 9.85 -15.15 -5.64
CA VAL A 166 8.59 -15.03 -4.88
C VAL A 166 7.47 -14.54 -5.80
N LEU A 167 7.71 -13.49 -6.60
CA LEU A 167 6.72 -12.95 -7.53
C LEU A 167 6.26 -14.01 -8.53
N THR A 168 7.19 -14.76 -9.14
CA THR A 168 6.84 -15.82 -10.11
C THR A 168 6.01 -16.92 -9.46
N ARG A 169 6.39 -17.41 -8.28
CA ARG A 169 5.65 -18.47 -7.58
C ARG A 169 4.28 -18.01 -7.10
N TRP A 170 4.21 -16.77 -6.63
CA TRP A 170 2.96 -16.15 -6.20
C TRP A 170 1.98 -15.95 -7.35
N VAL A 171 2.45 -15.45 -8.51
CA VAL A 171 1.65 -15.37 -9.73
C VAL A 171 1.14 -16.73 -10.13
N ALA A 172 2.01 -17.74 -10.20
CA ALA A 172 1.65 -19.11 -10.55
C ALA A 172 0.58 -19.67 -9.58
N ALA A 173 0.74 -19.47 -8.28
CA ALA A 173 -0.25 -19.88 -7.28
C ALA A 173 -1.59 -19.17 -7.48
N SER A 174 -1.58 -17.86 -7.76
CA SER A 174 -2.81 -17.07 -8.00
C SER A 174 -3.56 -17.53 -9.27
N GLN A 175 -2.83 -17.96 -10.31
CA GLN A 175 -3.39 -18.42 -11.57
C GLN A 175 -3.80 -19.90 -11.53
N SER A 176 -3.26 -20.67 -10.59
CA SER A 176 -3.61 -22.08 -10.38
C SER A 176 -5.03 -22.31 -9.86
N SER A 177 -5.76 -21.25 -9.51
CA SER A 177 -7.12 -21.33 -8.99
C SER A 177 -8.05 -20.49 -9.85
N LYS A 178 -8.98 -21.16 -10.54
CA LYS A 178 -10.05 -20.52 -11.31
C LYS A 178 -11.29 -20.22 -10.46
N ALA A 179 -11.41 -20.88 -9.31
CA ALA A 179 -12.45 -20.65 -8.34
C ALA A 179 -11.82 -20.40 -6.97
N VAL A 180 -12.07 -19.24 -6.39
CA VAL A 180 -11.64 -18.91 -5.03
C VAL A 180 -12.83 -18.39 -4.24
N ARG A 181 -12.98 -18.90 -3.01
CA ARG A 181 -13.85 -18.34 -1.98
C ARG A 181 -13.02 -18.13 -0.73
N ALA A 182 -13.05 -16.92 -0.21
CA ALA A 182 -12.41 -16.56 1.05
C ALA A 182 -13.38 -15.78 1.91
N THR A 183 -13.29 -15.95 3.21
CA THR A 183 -13.80 -14.94 4.14
C THR A 183 -12.69 -13.96 4.47
N PHE A 184 -13.04 -12.74 4.85
CA PHE A 184 -12.06 -11.75 5.27
C PHE A 184 -12.49 -10.96 6.50
N HIS A 185 -11.48 -10.47 7.22
CA HIS A 185 -11.60 -9.35 8.15
C HIS A 185 -10.98 -8.11 7.49
N ARG A 186 -11.67 -6.98 7.54
CA ARG A 186 -11.21 -5.68 7.04
C ARG A 186 -11.10 -4.72 8.20
N ALA A 187 -9.98 -4.01 8.30
CA ALA A 187 -9.80 -2.88 9.19
C ALA A 187 -9.33 -1.67 8.37
N ASP A 188 -10.05 -0.56 8.47
CA ASP A 188 -9.61 0.72 7.94
C ASP A 188 -9.14 1.60 9.08
N TYR A 189 -7.94 2.17 8.97
CA TYR A 189 -7.40 3.12 9.93
C TYR A 189 -7.20 4.46 9.26
N ASP A 190 -7.82 5.51 9.79
CA ASP A 190 -7.68 6.89 9.33
C ASP A 190 -7.02 7.72 10.44
N SER A 191 -5.74 8.03 10.26
CA SER A 191 -4.98 8.82 11.22
C SER A 191 -5.28 10.32 11.18
N ALA A 192 -5.96 10.81 10.13
CA ALA A 192 -6.36 12.21 10.05
C ALA A 192 -7.64 12.48 10.86
N THR A 193 -8.53 11.49 10.92
CA THR A 193 -9.76 11.57 11.73
C THR A 193 -9.70 10.78 13.04
N GLU A 194 -8.63 10.01 13.25
CA GLU A 194 -8.40 9.15 14.42
C GLU A 194 -9.56 8.15 14.60
N VAL A 195 -10.01 7.61 13.47
CA VAL A 195 -11.08 6.63 13.38
C VAL A 195 -10.49 5.31 12.89
N GLU A 196 -10.95 4.22 13.47
CA GLU A 196 -10.79 2.90 12.88
C GLU A 196 -12.15 2.26 12.66
N THR A 197 -12.29 1.55 11.55
CA THR A 197 -13.54 0.85 11.21
C THR A 197 -13.28 -0.61 10.88
N TYR A 198 -14.23 -1.47 11.22
CA TYR A 198 -14.09 -2.92 11.06
C TYR A 198 -15.26 -3.50 10.28
N SER A 199 -14.93 -4.38 9.33
CA SER A 199 -15.90 -5.16 8.59
C SER A 199 -15.46 -6.62 8.49
N THR A 200 -16.41 -7.52 8.31
CA THR A 200 -16.14 -8.89 7.89
C THR A 200 -16.86 -9.17 6.59
N GLY A 201 -16.41 -10.16 5.85
CA GLY A 201 -17.00 -10.38 4.54
C GLY A 201 -16.60 -11.64 3.84
N THR A 202 -17.11 -11.76 2.62
CA THR A 202 -16.84 -12.85 1.69
C THR A 202 -16.32 -12.29 0.39
N PHE A 203 -15.21 -12.85 -0.08
CA PHE A 203 -14.65 -12.63 -1.40
C PHE A 203 -14.82 -13.91 -2.23
N ILE A 204 -15.35 -13.76 -3.44
CA ILE A 204 -15.47 -14.84 -4.41
C ILE A 204 -14.85 -14.38 -5.72
N PHE A 205 -14.06 -15.26 -6.31
CA PHE A 205 -13.51 -15.08 -7.64
C PHE A 205 -13.80 -16.31 -8.49
N ALA A 206 -14.42 -16.07 -9.64
CA ALA A 206 -14.64 -17.04 -10.71
C ALA A 206 -13.94 -16.53 -11.98
N ALA A 207 -12.80 -17.15 -12.28
CA ALA A 207 -12.00 -16.82 -13.44
C ALA A 207 -12.80 -16.99 -14.75
N PRO A 208 -12.49 -16.19 -15.78
CA PRO A 208 -11.42 -15.19 -15.78
C PRO A 208 -11.80 -13.82 -15.22
N TYR A 209 -13.09 -13.45 -15.14
CA TYR A 209 -13.48 -12.06 -14.94
C TYR A 209 -14.69 -11.84 -14.03
N SER A 210 -15.11 -12.82 -13.24
CA SER A 210 -16.31 -12.69 -12.41
C SER A 210 -16.01 -12.81 -10.92
N GLY A 211 -16.81 -12.17 -10.09
CA GLY A 211 -16.69 -12.34 -8.65
C GLY A 211 -17.65 -11.50 -7.82
N LEU A 212 -17.49 -11.65 -6.51
CA LEU A 212 -18.28 -11.00 -5.48
C LEU A 212 -17.36 -10.49 -4.38
N TYR A 213 -17.59 -9.28 -3.93
CA TYR A 213 -17.05 -8.74 -2.70
C TYR A 213 -18.22 -8.29 -1.84
N LEU A 214 -18.45 -9.00 -0.74
CA LEU A 214 -19.48 -8.71 0.23
C LEU A 214 -18.83 -8.33 1.54
N SER A 215 -19.01 -7.09 1.98
CA SER A 215 -18.55 -6.54 3.25
C SER A 215 -19.75 -6.21 4.12
N GLN A 216 -19.67 -6.57 5.39
CA GLN A 216 -20.68 -6.31 6.41
C GLN A 216 -20.02 -5.67 7.62
N SER A 217 -20.70 -4.71 8.24
CA SER A 217 -20.21 -4.03 9.44
C SER A 217 -19.88 -5.05 10.53
N ASP A 218 -18.67 -5.01 11.06
CA ASP A 218 -18.37 -5.70 12.30
C ASP A 218 -18.63 -4.73 13.46
N SER A 219 -19.75 -4.96 14.15
CA SER A 219 -20.14 -4.15 15.31
C SER A 219 -19.40 -4.53 16.59
N LYS A 220 -18.52 -5.54 16.55
CA LYS A 220 -17.74 -5.97 17.72
C LYS A 220 -16.53 -5.06 17.93
N ALA A 221 -16.79 -3.84 18.40
CA ALA A 221 -15.73 -2.95 18.87
C ALA A 221 -14.96 -3.63 20.02
N LYS A 222 -13.63 -3.61 19.95
CA LYS A 222 -12.78 -3.97 21.09
C LYS A 222 -13.01 -2.97 22.22
N PRO A 223 -12.80 -3.33 23.51
CA PRO A 223 -12.98 -2.41 24.64
C PRO A 223 -12.20 -1.10 24.50
N THR A 224 -11.02 -1.16 23.86
CA THR A 224 -10.17 0.00 23.52
C THR A 224 -9.43 -0.27 22.22
N SER A 225 -9.29 0.74 21.37
CA SER A 225 -8.43 0.65 20.19
C SER A 225 -6.97 0.52 20.64
N THR A 226 -6.20 -0.28 19.89
CA THR A 226 -4.74 -0.39 20.02
C THR A 226 -4.02 0.83 19.42
N ARG A 227 -4.73 1.68 18.66
CA ARG A 227 -4.22 2.91 18.08
C ARG A 227 -4.65 4.13 18.88
N VAL A 228 -3.79 5.12 18.88
CA VAL A 228 -3.92 6.33 19.70
C VAL A 228 -3.72 7.54 18.80
N GLY A 229 -4.64 8.48 18.94
CA GLY A 229 -4.72 9.74 18.24
C GLY A 229 -3.74 10.76 18.81
N LEU A 230 -3.64 11.88 18.10
CA LEU A 230 -2.77 12.98 18.43
C LEU A 230 -3.01 13.46 19.87
N ASP A 231 -4.25 13.54 20.32
CA ASP A 231 -4.57 13.97 21.68
C ASP A 231 -4.29 12.92 22.79
N GLY A 232 -3.67 11.79 22.44
CA GLY A 232 -3.35 10.70 23.34
C GLY A 232 -4.53 9.78 23.66
N LYS A 233 -5.72 10.02 23.07
CA LYS A 233 -6.89 9.13 23.22
C LYS A 233 -6.85 8.01 22.20
N SER A 234 -7.42 6.87 22.54
CA SER A 234 -7.61 5.77 21.60
C SER A 234 -8.46 6.22 20.40
N TYR A 235 -8.20 5.65 19.22
CA TYR A 235 -9.02 5.90 18.03
C TYR A 235 -10.49 5.55 18.32
N THR A 236 -11.37 6.30 17.67
CA THR A 236 -12.81 6.01 17.71
C THR A 236 -13.09 4.80 16.83
N GLN A 237 -13.65 3.75 17.42
CA GLN A 237 -14.06 2.55 16.70
C GLN A 237 -15.47 2.72 16.15
N LEU A 238 -15.64 2.61 14.84
CA LEU A 238 -16.93 2.67 14.16
C LEU A 238 -17.19 1.36 13.38
N PRO A 239 -18.45 1.01 13.10
CA PRO A 239 -18.75 -0.03 12.13
C PRO A 239 -18.14 0.34 10.77
N GLY A 240 -17.50 -0.63 10.12
CA GLY A 240 -16.96 -0.46 8.78
C GLY A 240 -18.04 -0.46 7.69
N PRO A 241 -17.66 -0.19 6.45
CA PRO A 241 -18.62 -0.06 5.36
C PRO A 241 -19.31 -1.39 5.04
N GLU A 242 -20.63 -1.31 4.86
CA GLU A 242 -21.44 -2.36 4.24
C GLU A 242 -21.46 -2.15 2.74
N MET A 243 -21.11 -3.18 2.00
CA MET A 243 -20.98 -3.07 0.56
C MET A 243 -21.14 -4.44 -0.06
N MET A 244 -21.88 -4.50 -1.16
CA MET A 244 -21.89 -5.66 -2.04
C MET A 244 -21.53 -5.21 -3.45
N LEU A 245 -20.42 -5.75 -3.95
CA LEU A 245 -19.95 -5.54 -5.31
C LEU A 245 -19.98 -6.87 -6.04
N VAL A 246 -20.62 -6.89 -7.21
CA VAL A 246 -20.66 -8.04 -8.09
C VAL A 246 -20.08 -7.61 -9.41
N TRP A 247 -19.18 -8.39 -10.00
CA TRP A 247 -18.61 -8.04 -11.29
C TRP A 247 -18.54 -9.20 -12.26
N ASP A 248 -18.45 -8.83 -13.53
CA ASP A 248 -18.12 -9.70 -14.65
C ASP A 248 -17.16 -9.00 -15.63
N LYS A 249 -17.01 -9.58 -16.83
CA LYS A 249 -16.12 -9.06 -17.88
C LYS A 249 -16.54 -7.73 -18.51
N ASN A 250 -17.76 -7.25 -18.24
CA ASN A 250 -18.33 -6.07 -18.88
C ASN A 250 -18.67 -4.97 -17.87
N GLN A 251 -19.04 -5.35 -16.65
CA GLN A 251 -19.64 -4.41 -15.70
C GLN A 251 -19.28 -4.71 -14.24
N LEU A 252 -19.37 -3.66 -13.43
CA LEU A 252 -19.44 -3.71 -11.99
C LEU A 252 -20.85 -3.32 -11.54
N MET A 253 -21.45 -4.13 -10.69
CA MET A 253 -22.71 -3.84 -10.03
C MET A 253 -22.43 -3.52 -8.58
N GLN A 254 -22.87 -2.35 -8.13
CA GLN A 254 -22.86 -1.94 -6.73
C GLN A 254 -24.26 -2.11 -6.16
N VAL A 255 -24.42 -3.00 -5.20
CA VAL A 255 -25.71 -3.33 -4.60
C VAL A 255 -25.84 -2.62 -3.25
N ASP A 256 -26.92 -1.86 -3.11
CA ASP A 256 -27.32 -1.12 -1.92
C ASP A 256 -28.48 -1.89 -1.26
N ASN A 257 -28.12 -2.70 -0.25
CA ASN A 257 -29.08 -3.54 0.48
C ASN A 257 -30.11 -2.72 1.26
N LEU A 258 -29.75 -1.53 1.75
CA LEU A 258 -30.65 -0.70 2.54
C LEU A 258 -31.75 -0.09 1.66
N MET A 259 -31.39 0.32 0.45
CA MET A 259 -32.31 0.93 -0.50
C MET A 259 -32.94 -0.08 -1.46
N HIS A 260 -32.65 -1.39 -1.31
CA HIS A 260 -33.09 -2.45 -2.22
C HIS A 260 -32.86 -2.11 -3.70
N ARG A 261 -31.68 -1.56 -4.02
CA ARG A 261 -31.33 -1.16 -5.38
C ARG A 261 -29.91 -1.56 -5.76
N TYR A 262 -29.63 -1.56 -7.05
CA TYR A 262 -28.26 -1.71 -7.53
C TYR A 262 -27.96 -0.75 -8.68
N GLU A 263 -26.72 -0.24 -8.70
CA GLU A 263 -26.20 0.59 -9.77
C GLU A 263 -25.26 -0.25 -10.65
N VAL A 264 -25.27 0.01 -11.96
CA VAL A 264 -24.41 -0.67 -12.92
C VAL A 264 -23.40 0.31 -13.50
N HIS A 265 -22.13 0.08 -13.22
CA HIS A 265 -21.02 0.81 -13.79
C HIS A 265 -20.39 -0.02 -14.91
N GLN A 266 -20.19 0.59 -16.07
CA GLN A 266 -19.38 -0.02 -17.13
C GLN A 266 -17.92 -0.02 -16.68
N LEU A 267 -17.19 -1.08 -17.02
CA LEU A 267 -15.74 -1.08 -16.82
C LEU A 267 -15.15 0.06 -17.66
N PRO A 268 -14.39 0.98 -17.07
CA PRO A 268 -13.78 2.06 -17.83
C PRO A 268 -12.89 1.48 -18.93
N THR A 269 -12.90 2.14 -20.07
CA THR A 269 -12.12 1.71 -21.24
C THR A 269 -10.77 2.41 -21.31
N SER A 270 -10.52 3.36 -20.41
CA SER A 270 -9.27 4.13 -20.37
C SER A 270 -8.79 4.46 -18.96
N ALA A 271 -7.47 4.64 -18.83
CA ALA A 271 -6.80 5.12 -17.62
C ALA A 271 -7.25 6.51 -17.15
N LYS A 272 -7.95 7.28 -18.00
CA LYS A 272 -8.46 8.61 -17.68
C LYS A 272 -9.85 8.56 -17.02
N GLU A 273 -10.71 7.64 -17.46
CA GLU A 273 -12.01 7.37 -16.83
C GLU A 273 -11.84 6.81 -15.40
N LEU A 274 -10.70 6.14 -15.16
CA LEU A 274 -10.24 5.66 -13.86
C LEU A 274 -10.04 6.77 -12.79
N LEU A 275 -9.94 8.04 -13.16
CA LEU A 275 -9.45 9.12 -12.27
C LEU A 275 -10.54 9.97 -11.61
N CYS A 276 -11.82 9.74 -11.92
CA CYS A 276 -12.90 10.67 -11.58
C CYS A 276 -13.62 10.39 -10.24
N GLY A 277 -13.23 9.36 -9.47
CA GLY A 277 -13.88 9.01 -8.19
C GLY A 277 -12.86 8.84 -7.05
N GLY A 278 -12.82 9.79 -6.12
CA GLY A 278 -11.93 9.74 -4.95
C GLY A 278 -12.58 9.03 -3.75
N SER A 279 -12.21 7.76 -3.51
CA SER A 279 -12.38 6.98 -2.26
C SER A 279 -11.84 5.55 -2.50
N PHE A 280 -11.40 4.82 -1.47
CA PHE A 280 -11.03 3.39 -1.60
C PHE A 280 -12.19 2.55 -2.15
N ASP A 281 -13.41 2.87 -1.71
CA ASP A 281 -14.64 2.24 -2.21
C ASP A 281 -14.94 2.65 -3.67
N ALA A 282 -14.41 3.78 -4.14
CA ALA A 282 -14.49 4.23 -5.53
C ALA A 282 -13.40 3.62 -6.43
N VAL A 283 -12.36 2.98 -5.88
CA VAL A 283 -11.37 2.23 -6.68
C VAL A 283 -12.07 1.13 -7.45
N TRP A 284 -13.06 0.44 -6.86
CA TRP A 284 -13.84 -0.55 -7.59
C TRP A 284 -14.58 0.05 -8.79
N GLN A 285 -15.20 1.22 -8.62
CA GLN A 285 -15.92 1.94 -9.67
C GLN A 285 -15.01 2.36 -10.83
N THR A 286 -13.70 2.47 -10.58
CA THR A 286 -12.73 2.90 -11.57
C THR A 286 -12.01 1.73 -12.23
N LEU A 287 -12.18 0.46 -11.87
CA LEU A 287 -11.35 -0.60 -12.44
C LEU A 287 -11.87 -1.21 -13.73
N ILE A 288 -10.96 -1.39 -14.71
CA ILE A 288 -11.16 -2.19 -15.93
C ILE A 288 -11.24 -3.70 -15.60
N ALA A 289 -10.69 -4.12 -14.45
CA ALA A 289 -10.78 -5.46 -13.91
C ALA A 289 -10.86 -5.37 -12.38
N PRO A 290 -12.04 -5.62 -11.76
CA PRO A 290 -12.25 -5.47 -10.32
C PRO A 290 -11.24 -6.24 -9.45
N GLN A 291 -10.63 -7.29 -10.00
CA GLN A 291 -9.55 -8.06 -9.38
C GLN A 291 -8.29 -7.25 -9.04
N SER A 292 -8.14 -6.05 -9.62
CA SER A 292 -7.07 -5.11 -9.30
C SER A 292 -7.33 -4.29 -8.02
N ALA A 293 -8.55 -4.28 -7.45
CA ALA A 293 -8.95 -3.47 -6.27
C ALA A 293 -8.87 -4.22 -4.94
N LEU A 294 -8.96 -5.54 -4.99
CA LEU A 294 -8.25 -6.37 -4.01
C LEU A 294 -6.95 -6.76 -4.68
N PRO A 295 -6.01 -5.80 -4.88
CA PRO A 295 -4.80 -6.11 -5.57
C PRO A 295 -4.22 -7.31 -4.86
N MET A 296 -3.75 -8.27 -5.65
CA MET A 296 -2.78 -9.22 -5.13
C MET A 296 -3.38 -10.41 -4.37
N ILE A 297 -4.63 -10.85 -4.64
CA ILE A 297 -5.15 -12.15 -4.13
C ILE A 297 -5.17 -13.26 -5.18
N VAL A 298 -5.75 -13.00 -6.35
CA VAL A 298 -6.01 -13.98 -7.42
C VAL A 298 -5.83 -13.34 -8.80
N GLY A 299 -5.68 -14.15 -9.84
CA GLY A 299 -5.67 -13.65 -11.23
C GLY A 299 -4.48 -12.73 -11.55
N LEU A 300 -3.38 -12.85 -10.82
CA LEU A 300 -2.25 -11.92 -10.94
C LEU A 300 -1.51 -12.12 -12.25
N GLN A 301 -0.98 -11.03 -12.80
CA GLN A 301 -0.14 -11.06 -13.99
C GLN A 301 1.27 -10.59 -13.66
N GLU A 302 2.26 -11.43 -13.96
CA GLU A 302 3.66 -11.12 -13.69
C GLU A 302 4.14 -9.87 -14.43
N LYS A 303 3.71 -9.68 -15.68
CA LYS A 303 4.04 -8.51 -16.49
C LYS A 303 3.59 -7.22 -15.79
N GLU A 304 2.36 -7.19 -15.28
CA GLU A 304 1.79 -6.03 -14.59
C GLU A 304 2.51 -5.77 -13.26
N LEU A 305 2.71 -6.81 -12.44
CA LEU A 305 3.40 -6.69 -11.15
C LEU A 305 4.82 -6.13 -11.31
N ARG A 306 5.57 -6.56 -12.34
CA ARG A 306 6.95 -6.08 -12.58
C ARG A 306 7.01 -4.74 -13.31
N ALA A 307 6.00 -4.40 -14.09
CA ALA A 307 5.93 -3.14 -14.80
C ALA A 307 5.52 -1.99 -13.86
N ASN A 308 4.51 -2.23 -13.02
CA ASN A 308 3.82 -1.19 -12.27
C ASN A 308 4.37 -0.96 -10.87
N TYR A 309 5.20 -1.86 -10.34
CA TYR A 309 5.69 -1.79 -8.96
C TYR A 309 7.19 -2.01 -8.82
N ASN A 310 7.78 -1.29 -7.88
CA ASN A 310 9.05 -1.62 -7.26
C ASN A 310 8.80 -2.50 -6.04
N TRP A 311 9.23 -3.76 -6.11
CA TRP A 311 9.05 -4.75 -5.05
C TRP A 311 10.26 -4.88 -4.15
N SER A 312 10.00 -4.96 -2.85
CA SER A 312 11.00 -5.23 -1.82
C SER A 312 10.51 -6.33 -0.88
N LEU A 313 11.45 -7.12 -0.35
CA LEU A 313 11.17 -8.17 0.61
C LEU A 313 11.33 -7.60 2.03
N ILE A 314 10.23 -7.56 2.78
CA ILE A 314 10.24 -7.17 4.20
C ILE A 314 10.67 -8.37 5.04
N SER A 315 10.08 -9.54 4.82
CA SER A 315 10.47 -10.76 5.54
C SER A 315 10.19 -11.99 4.70
N ASP A 316 10.91 -13.07 5.02
CA ASP A 316 10.80 -14.36 4.34
C ASP A 316 11.22 -15.44 5.31
N ASP A 317 10.25 -15.95 6.05
CA ASP A 317 10.46 -17.00 7.03
C ASP A 317 9.41 -18.11 6.89
N GLN A 318 9.44 -19.08 7.82
CA GLN A 318 8.53 -20.22 7.79
C GLN A 318 7.07 -19.84 8.09
N LYS A 319 6.81 -18.67 8.66
CA LYS A 319 5.47 -18.19 9.00
C LYS A 319 4.86 -17.37 7.85
N ALA A 320 5.65 -16.52 7.22
CA ALA A 320 5.19 -15.63 6.17
C ALA A 320 6.32 -15.15 5.24
N ILE A 321 5.95 -14.87 4.00
CA ILE A 321 6.73 -14.04 3.08
C ILE A 321 6.00 -12.70 3.00
N VAL A 322 6.66 -11.60 3.39
CA VAL A 322 6.07 -10.26 3.37
C VAL A 322 6.75 -9.43 2.30
N LEU A 323 5.97 -9.03 1.30
CA LEU A 323 6.40 -8.12 0.23
C LEU A 323 5.90 -6.71 0.49
N HIS A 324 6.66 -5.72 0.04
CA HIS A 324 6.22 -4.33 -0.09
C HIS A 324 6.42 -3.87 -1.53
N GLY A 325 5.32 -3.48 -2.16
CA GLY A 325 5.26 -2.93 -3.50
C GLY A 325 5.00 -1.43 -3.44
N THR A 326 5.90 -0.64 -4.02
CA THR A 326 5.66 0.78 -4.28
C THR A 326 5.26 0.95 -5.74
N PRO A 327 4.05 1.48 -6.04
CA PRO A 327 3.66 1.69 -7.42
C PRO A 327 4.55 2.78 -8.05
N VAL A 328 5.00 2.52 -9.28
CA VAL A 328 5.87 3.40 -10.06
C VAL A 328 5.24 3.88 -11.37
N ALA A 329 4.16 3.22 -11.81
CA ALA A 329 3.46 3.53 -13.04
C ALA A 329 1.98 3.09 -12.94
N GLY A 330 1.16 3.58 -13.86
CA GLY A 330 -0.25 3.20 -13.98
C GLY A 330 -1.17 3.92 -13.00
N ALA A 331 -2.45 3.52 -13.00
CA ALA A 331 -3.48 4.10 -12.14
C ALA A 331 -3.17 3.92 -10.64
N ASP A 332 -2.51 2.81 -10.29
CA ASP A 332 -2.10 2.46 -8.94
C ASP A 332 -1.24 3.56 -8.27
N ALA A 333 -0.29 4.13 -9.02
CA ALA A 333 0.59 5.20 -8.52
C ALA A 333 -0.16 6.50 -8.19
N MET A 334 -1.38 6.66 -8.70
CA MET A 334 -2.25 7.81 -8.44
C MET A 334 -3.19 7.57 -7.26
N LEU A 335 -3.45 6.29 -6.91
CA LEU A 335 -4.45 5.90 -5.92
C LEU A 335 -3.84 5.58 -4.55
N TYR A 336 -2.61 5.04 -4.52
CA TYR A 336 -1.96 4.64 -3.26
C TYR A 336 -0.45 4.88 -3.25
N GLN A 337 0.10 5.05 -2.05
CA GLN A 337 1.54 5.20 -1.84
C GLN A 337 2.29 3.87 -1.86
N GLY A 338 1.62 2.76 -1.55
CA GLY A 338 2.22 1.44 -1.47
C GLY A 338 1.24 0.36 -1.03
N ALA A 339 1.67 -0.89 -1.18
CA ALA A 339 0.95 -2.06 -0.72
C ALA A 339 1.92 -3.05 -0.05
N GLN A 340 1.53 -3.60 1.09
CA GLN A 340 2.22 -4.70 1.77
C GLN A 340 1.38 -5.96 1.67
N ILE A 341 2.02 -7.07 1.35
CA ILE A 341 1.35 -8.34 1.07
C ILE A 341 1.99 -9.44 1.91
N VAL A 342 1.16 -10.15 2.66
CA VAL A 342 1.55 -11.33 3.43
C VAL A 342 1.18 -12.57 2.62
N ILE A 343 2.17 -13.38 2.29
CA ILE A 343 2.04 -14.59 1.50
C ILE A 343 2.36 -15.80 2.38
N ASP A 344 1.54 -16.84 2.25
CA ASP A 344 1.79 -18.15 2.87
C ASP A 344 2.99 -18.84 2.19
N PRO A 345 4.06 -19.20 2.92
CA PRO A 345 5.28 -19.75 2.31
C PRO A 345 5.11 -21.17 1.76
N ALA A 346 4.06 -21.91 2.17
CA ALA A 346 3.80 -23.26 1.68
C ALA A 346 2.98 -23.25 0.37
N THR A 347 1.95 -22.42 0.31
CA THR A 347 0.99 -22.37 -0.81
C THR A 347 1.25 -21.24 -1.78
N PHE A 348 2.08 -20.25 -1.41
CA PHE A 348 2.29 -19.00 -2.15
C PHE A 348 1.00 -18.24 -2.41
N ARG A 349 -0.01 -18.39 -1.55
CA ARG A 349 -1.27 -17.65 -1.63
C ARG A 349 -1.25 -16.46 -0.68
N THR A 350 -1.96 -15.41 -1.06
CA THR A 350 -2.10 -14.21 -0.23
C THR A 350 -2.95 -14.50 0.99
N ARG A 351 -2.43 -14.13 2.16
CA ARG A 351 -3.08 -14.24 3.46
C ARG A 351 -3.57 -12.88 3.95
N ALA A 352 -2.85 -11.81 3.66
CA ALA A 352 -3.27 -10.48 4.06
C ALA A 352 -2.71 -9.42 3.11
N THR A 353 -3.42 -8.30 3.00
CA THR A 353 -3.01 -7.13 2.23
C THR A 353 -3.16 -5.90 3.10
N ARG A 354 -2.22 -4.95 3.00
CA ARG A 354 -2.31 -3.63 3.60
C ARG A 354 -1.99 -2.60 2.55
N ILE A 355 -2.91 -1.67 2.31
CA ILE A 355 -2.80 -0.64 1.27
C ILE A 355 -2.76 0.71 1.96
N PHE A 356 -1.81 1.56 1.55
CA PHE A 356 -1.67 2.93 2.05
C PHE A 356 -2.22 3.90 1.02
N ASP A 357 -3.17 4.74 1.40
CA ASP A 357 -3.74 5.72 0.48
C ASP A 357 -2.69 6.72 -0.02
N ILE A 358 -3.05 7.53 -1.02
CA ILE A 358 -2.13 8.50 -1.61
C ILE A 358 -1.65 9.58 -0.62
N THR A 359 -2.39 9.81 0.47
CA THR A 359 -2.00 10.76 1.52
C THR A 359 -1.07 10.13 2.56
N GLY A 360 -1.13 8.81 2.73
CA GLY A 360 -0.47 8.06 3.80
C GLY A 360 -1.20 8.17 5.15
N CYS A 361 -2.35 8.85 5.19
CA CYS A 361 -3.15 9.02 6.41
C CYS A 361 -4.19 7.91 6.56
N ARG A 362 -4.51 7.19 5.48
CA ARG A 362 -5.44 6.06 5.53
C ARG A 362 -4.73 4.79 5.13
N GLU A 363 -5.05 3.73 5.84
CA GLU A 363 -4.65 2.39 5.45
C GLU A 363 -5.80 1.41 5.61
N THR A 364 -5.87 0.49 4.66
CA THR A 364 -6.87 -0.58 4.64
C THR A 364 -6.13 -1.90 4.74
N VAL A 365 -6.48 -2.68 5.75
CA VAL A 365 -5.95 -4.01 6.01
C VAL A 365 -7.04 -5.03 5.74
N HIS A 366 -6.72 -6.06 4.95
CA HIS A 366 -7.55 -7.24 4.80
C HIS A 366 -6.77 -8.47 5.24
N GLU A 367 -7.42 -9.34 6.00
CA GLU A 367 -6.93 -10.67 6.35
C GLU A 367 -7.87 -11.73 5.78
N PHE A 368 -7.35 -12.61 4.95
CA PHE A 368 -8.10 -13.61 4.20
C PHE A 368 -7.95 -15.01 4.80
N SER A 369 -9.09 -15.70 4.88
CA SER A 369 -9.16 -17.13 5.14
C SER A 369 -9.73 -17.83 3.90
N ILE A 370 -8.85 -18.38 3.07
CA ILE A 370 -9.23 -19.10 1.85
C ILE A 370 -9.91 -20.42 2.21
N GLN A 371 -11.19 -20.54 1.88
CA GLN A 371 -12.01 -21.73 2.12
C GLN A 371 -11.99 -22.68 0.91
N VAL A 372 -12.00 -22.09 -0.29
CA VAL A 372 -11.99 -22.83 -1.56
C VAL A 372 -10.97 -22.19 -2.48
N ALA A 373 -10.16 -23.02 -3.12
CA ALA A 373 -9.25 -22.61 -4.19
C ALA A 373 -9.03 -23.81 -5.13
N ALA A 374 -9.68 -23.77 -6.29
CA ALA A 374 -9.80 -24.90 -7.20
C ALA A 374 -9.71 -24.47 -8.67
N GLN A 375 -9.44 -25.44 -9.54
CA GLN A 375 -9.46 -25.27 -11.00
C GLN A 375 -10.87 -25.33 -11.60
N ASP A 376 -11.79 -26.05 -10.96
CA ASP A 376 -13.17 -26.15 -11.42
C ASP A 376 -14.01 -25.02 -10.83
N VAL A 377 -14.66 -24.22 -11.67
CA VAL A 377 -15.51 -23.11 -11.24
C VAL A 377 -16.83 -23.61 -10.62
N ALA A 378 -17.27 -24.81 -10.98
CA ALA A 378 -18.54 -25.37 -10.49
C ALA A 378 -18.56 -25.53 -8.96
N VAL A 379 -17.41 -25.68 -8.31
CA VAL A 379 -17.31 -25.78 -6.84
C VAL A 379 -17.85 -24.55 -6.11
N LEU A 380 -17.95 -23.40 -6.79
CA LEU A 380 -18.50 -22.17 -6.21
C LEU A 380 -20.03 -22.16 -6.15
N ASN A 381 -20.72 -23.14 -6.75
CA ASN A 381 -22.17 -23.41 -6.68
C ASN A 381 -23.04 -22.24 -6.19
N GLY A 382 -23.72 -21.56 -7.12
CA GLY A 382 -24.71 -20.53 -6.79
C GLY A 382 -24.14 -19.31 -6.07
N TRP A 383 -22.90 -18.92 -6.40
CA TRP A 383 -22.23 -17.80 -5.72
C TRP A 383 -22.78 -16.42 -6.09
N GLN A 384 -23.45 -16.30 -7.23
CA GLN A 384 -24.05 -15.04 -7.66
C GLN A 384 -25.22 -14.69 -6.74
N PRO A 385 -25.30 -13.46 -6.22
CA PRO A 385 -26.43 -13.05 -5.42
C PRO A 385 -27.71 -13.03 -6.27
N ASP A 386 -28.84 -13.35 -5.64
CA ASP A 386 -30.14 -13.15 -6.26
C ASP A 386 -30.46 -11.65 -6.25
N LEU A 387 -30.47 -11.04 -7.44
CA LEU A 387 -30.78 -9.62 -7.62
C LEU A 387 -32.25 -9.38 -8.00
N SER A 388 -33.10 -10.42 -8.00
CA SER A 388 -34.51 -10.30 -8.43
C SER A 388 -35.35 -9.39 -7.54
N GLU A 389 -34.94 -9.19 -6.28
CA GLU A 389 -35.59 -8.31 -5.31
C GLU A 389 -35.06 -6.86 -5.34
N PHE A 390 -34.09 -6.54 -6.21
CA PHE A 390 -33.43 -5.24 -6.24
C PHE A 390 -33.83 -4.44 -7.48
N ASP A 391 -34.14 -3.15 -7.28
CA ASP A 391 -34.40 -2.22 -8.37
C ASP A 391 -33.10 -1.72 -9.00
N ARG A 392 -33.00 -1.79 -10.33
CA ARG A 392 -31.86 -1.17 -11.03
C ARG A 392 -31.98 0.35 -10.99
N PHE A 393 -30.95 1.02 -10.50
CA PHE A 393 -30.84 2.48 -10.47
C PHE A 393 -29.91 2.97 -11.59
N GLY A 394 -30.34 4.01 -12.31
CA GLY A 394 -29.61 4.60 -13.44
C GLY A 394 -30.04 4.10 -14.83
N GLU A 395 -29.67 4.84 -15.88
CA GLU A 395 -29.96 4.45 -17.27
C GLU A 395 -29.14 3.23 -17.70
N ILE A 396 -29.69 2.42 -18.61
CA ILE A 396 -28.93 1.36 -19.29
C ILE A 396 -28.02 2.06 -20.29
N PRO A 397 -26.68 2.00 -20.16
CA PRO A 397 -25.81 2.57 -21.18
C PRO A 397 -26.11 1.86 -22.51
N SER A 398 -26.60 2.59 -23.52
CA SER A 398 -27.03 1.99 -24.79
C SER A 398 -25.87 1.64 -25.73
N VAL A 399 -24.68 1.38 -25.19
CA VAL A 399 -23.46 1.21 -26.00
C VAL A 399 -23.16 -0.28 -26.08
N GLU A 400 -23.04 -0.79 -27.31
CA GLU A 400 -22.53 -2.12 -27.60
C GLU A 400 -21.21 -2.33 -26.82
N PRO A 401 -21.03 -3.46 -26.10
CA PRO A 401 -19.81 -3.70 -25.36
C PRO A 401 -18.62 -3.61 -26.30
N ALA A 402 -17.72 -2.66 -26.06
CA ALA A 402 -16.46 -2.60 -26.77
C ALA A 402 -15.77 -3.95 -26.56
N ALA A 403 -15.66 -4.74 -27.63
CA ALA A 403 -14.93 -5.99 -27.57
C ALA A 403 -13.52 -5.65 -27.06
N TYR A 404 -13.16 -6.20 -25.91
CA TYR A 404 -11.78 -6.20 -25.46
C TYR A 404 -11.01 -6.97 -26.53
N THR A 405 -10.42 -6.27 -27.51
CA THR A 405 -9.42 -6.87 -28.39
C THR A 405 -8.22 -7.10 -27.51
N GLU A 406 -8.19 -8.28 -26.89
CA GLU A 406 -6.96 -8.92 -26.46
C GLU A 406 -6.04 -8.85 -27.69
N THR A 407 -5.11 -7.90 -27.68
CA THR A 407 -4.03 -7.90 -28.66
C THR A 407 -3.33 -9.22 -28.42
N ALA A 408 -3.63 -10.19 -29.30
CA ALA A 408 -2.92 -11.45 -29.39
C ALA A 408 -1.44 -11.11 -29.24
N SER A 409 -0.78 -11.76 -28.27
CA SER A 409 0.64 -11.57 -27.99
C SER A 409 1.38 -11.43 -29.31
N GLU A 410 1.79 -10.21 -29.63
CA GLU A 410 2.55 -9.94 -30.84
C GLU A 410 3.86 -10.71 -30.64
N GLU A 411 3.97 -11.83 -31.35
CA GLU A 411 5.16 -12.66 -31.35
C GLU A 411 6.32 -11.75 -31.75
N LEU A 412 7.14 -11.39 -30.77
CA LEU A 412 8.29 -10.50 -30.98
C LEU A 412 9.06 -11.01 -32.21
N PRO A 413 9.36 -10.17 -33.20
CA PRO A 413 10.13 -10.60 -34.35
C PRO A 413 11.44 -11.23 -33.85
N PRO A 414 11.90 -12.34 -34.47
CA PRO A 414 13.12 -13.01 -34.03
C PRO A 414 14.26 -11.99 -33.99
N ALA A 415 15.02 -12.03 -32.89
CA ALA A 415 16.15 -11.13 -32.68
C ALA A 415 17.05 -11.11 -33.93
N PRO A 416 17.47 -9.92 -34.41
CA PRO A 416 18.36 -9.85 -35.56
C PRO A 416 19.66 -10.61 -35.25
N PRO A 417 20.22 -11.35 -36.21
CA PRO A 417 21.43 -12.13 -35.99
C PRO A 417 22.56 -11.21 -35.49
N ALA A 418 23.24 -11.66 -34.44
CA ALA A 418 24.34 -10.92 -33.83
C ALA A 418 25.39 -10.57 -34.90
N ALA A 419 25.67 -9.27 -35.04
CA ALA A 419 26.76 -8.80 -35.88
C ALA A 419 28.07 -9.35 -35.31
N LEU A 420 28.81 -10.09 -36.14
CA LEU A 420 30.17 -10.53 -35.79
C LEU A 420 31.06 -9.29 -35.57
N PRO A 421 31.94 -9.31 -34.56
CA PRO A 421 32.87 -8.22 -34.33
C PRO A 421 33.81 -8.06 -35.53
N PRO A 422 34.27 -6.83 -35.81
CA PRO A 422 35.24 -6.58 -36.88
C PRO A 422 36.53 -7.35 -36.59
N VAL A 423 37.02 -8.03 -37.63
CA VAL A 423 38.33 -8.68 -37.63
C VAL A 423 39.39 -7.59 -37.69
N GLU A 424 40.25 -7.53 -36.68
CA GLU A 424 41.53 -6.79 -36.74
C GLU A 424 42.60 -7.57 -37.48
#